data_AF-A0AAD7LGP7-F1
#
_entry.id   AF-A0AAD7LGP7-F1
#
_cell.length_a   1.000
_cell.length_b   1.000
_cell.length_c   1.000
_cell.angle_alpha   90.00
_cell.angle_beta   90.00
_cell.angle_gamma   90.00
#
_symmetry.space_group_name_H-M   'P 1'
#
loop_
_entity.id
_entity.type
_entity.pdbx_description
1 polymer ?
#
loop_
_entity_poly.entity_id
_entity_poly.type
_entity_poly.pdbx_seq_one_letter_code
_entity_poly.pdbx_strand_id
1 'polypeptide(L)'
;MTISKVVLASVLVSILVLHLVQAEQLDKDLQTDSKASGEEINKIDCGRACAARCRLSSRPRLCKRACGTCCARCNCVPSGTSG
;
A
#
# COMPACT_ATOMS: atom_id res chain seq x y z
N MET A 1 -43.20 -29.95 -14.80
CA MET A 1 -42.04 -29.12 -15.23
C MET A 1 -42.03 -27.77 -14.51
N THR A 2 -41.95 -27.79 -13.18
CA THR A 2 -42.00 -26.58 -12.31
C THR A 2 -40.87 -26.63 -11.27
N ILE A 3 -40.60 -27.82 -10.71
CA ILE A 3 -39.47 -28.08 -9.81
C ILE A 3 -38.12 -27.72 -10.47
N SER A 4 -37.89 -28.13 -11.72
CA SER A 4 -36.68 -27.77 -12.46
C SER A 4 -36.54 -26.25 -12.65
N LYS A 5 -37.65 -25.53 -12.88
CA LYS A 5 -37.66 -24.07 -13.02
C LYS A 5 -37.36 -23.36 -11.69
N VAL A 6 -37.85 -23.91 -10.57
CA VAL A 6 -37.57 -23.40 -9.21
C VAL A 6 -36.11 -23.64 -8.83
N VAL A 7 -35.54 -24.80 -9.16
CA VAL A 7 -34.12 -25.10 -8.94
C VAL A 7 -33.24 -24.17 -9.78
N LEU A 8 -33.56 -23.97 -11.05
CA LEU A 8 -32.86 -23.01 -11.92
C LEU A 8 -32.91 -21.58 -11.38
N ALA A 9 -34.08 -21.12 -10.92
CA ALA A 9 -34.21 -19.79 -10.32
C ALA A 9 -33.40 -19.65 -9.02
N SER A 10 -33.42 -20.66 -8.15
CA SER A 10 -32.63 -20.66 -6.91
C SER A 10 -31.13 -20.63 -7.19
N VAL A 11 -30.65 -21.39 -8.17
CA VAL A 11 -29.23 -21.43 -8.55
C VAL A 11 -28.78 -20.08 -9.12
N LEU A 12 -29.60 -19.44 -9.96
CA LEU A 12 -29.29 -18.11 -10.52
C LEU A 12 -29.20 -17.03 -9.44
N VAL A 13 -30.11 -17.05 -8.45
CA VAL A 13 -30.07 -16.10 -7.32
C VAL A 13 -28.80 -16.29 -6.48
N SER A 14 -28.42 -17.53 -6.16
CA SER A 14 -27.18 -17.81 -5.43
C SER A 14 -25.93 -17.36 -6.20
N ILE A 15 -25.89 -17.55 -7.52
CA ILE A 15 -24.76 -17.11 -8.37
C ILE A 15 -24.66 -15.57 -8.39
N LEU A 16 -25.79 -14.86 -8.48
CA LEU A 16 -25.83 -13.39 -8.44
C LEU A 16 -25.26 -12.84 -7.12
N VAL A 17 -25.62 -13.44 -5.99
CA VAL A 17 -25.11 -13.03 -4.67
C VAL A 17 -23.60 -13.24 -4.55
N LEU A 18 -23.06 -14.34 -5.09
CA LEU A 18 -21.61 -14.60 -5.08
C LEU A 18 -20.83 -13.57 -5.92
N HIS A 19 -21.35 -13.17 -7.09
CA HIS A 19 -20.72 -12.15 -7.92
C HIS A 19 -20.69 -10.76 -7.25
N LEU A 20 -21.72 -10.40 -6.49
CA LEU A 20 -21.76 -9.13 -5.75
C LEU A 20 -20.71 -9.07 -4.64
N VAL A 21 -20.37 -10.20 -4.01
CA VAL A 21 -19.33 -10.30 -2.97
C VAL A 21 -17.91 -10.11 -3.54
N GLN A 22 -17.69 -10.41 -4.82
CA GLN A 22 -16.37 -10.35 -5.47
C GLN A 22 -15.99 -8.96 -6.02
N ALA A 23 -16.90 -7.99 -6.03
CA ALA A 23 -16.64 -6.65 -6.59
C ALA A 23 -15.83 -5.71 -5.68
N GLU A 24 -15.52 -6.10 -4.43
CA GLU A 24 -14.85 -5.24 -3.44
C GLU A 24 -13.33 -5.44 -3.33
N GLN A 25 -12.67 -6.25 -4.15
CA GLN A 25 -11.22 -6.49 -4.02
C GLN A 25 -10.45 -6.39 -5.34
N LEU A 26 -10.54 -5.25 -6.03
CA LEU A 26 -9.55 -4.84 -7.03
C LEU A 26 -9.04 -3.42 -6.76
N ASP A 27 -8.43 -3.23 -5.59
CA ASP A 27 -7.53 -2.09 -5.33
C ASP A 27 -6.45 -2.48 -4.29
N LYS A 28 -5.88 -3.68 -4.44
CA LYS A 28 -4.78 -4.18 -3.59
C LYS A 28 -3.59 -4.72 -4.38
N ASP A 29 -3.45 -4.34 -5.65
CA ASP A 29 -2.28 -4.72 -6.47
C ASP A 29 -1.31 -3.54 -6.73
N LEU A 30 -1.22 -2.62 -5.77
CA LEU A 30 -0.01 -1.79 -5.61
C LEU A 30 0.33 -1.62 -4.14
N GLN A 31 0.71 -2.72 -3.47
CA GLN A 31 1.64 -2.68 -2.34
C GLN A 31 2.08 -4.10 -1.93
N THR A 32 2.77 -4.79 -2.83
CA THR A 32 3.87 -5.66 -2.41
C THR A 32 5.06 -4.78 -2.04
N ASP A 33 4.93 -4.08 -0.91
CA ASP A 33 6.05 -3.71 -0.04
C ASP A 33 5.48 -3.45 1.36
N SER A 34 5.60 -4.47 2.21
CA SER A 34 5.60 -4.38 3.69
C SER A 34 4.26 -4.22 4.43
N LYS A 35 3.67 -5.38 4.75
CA LYS A 35 3.22 -5.82 6.09
C LYS A 35 3.29 -4.78 7.24
N ALA A 36 2.13 -4.26 7.66
CA ALA A 36 1.63 -4.14 9.05
C ALA A 36 0.41 -3.18 9.03
N SER A 37 -0.84 -3.64 8.99
CA SER A 37 -1.68 -3.91 10.16
C SER A 37 -1.49 -2.93 11.33
N GLY A 38 -2.48 -2.05 11.53
CA GLY A 38 -2.81 -1.45 12.82
C GLY A 38 -1.89 -0.33 13.27
N GLU A 39 -2.44 0.89 13.30
CA GLU A 39 -2.30 1.88 14.38
C GLU A 39 -1.13 1.69 15.36
N GLU A 40 0.09 1.82 14.85
CA GLU A 40 1.22 2.41 15.54
C GLU A 40 1.87 3.26 14.47
N ILE A 41 2.00 4.57 14.71
CA ILE A 41 2.84 5.42 13.88
C ILE A 41 4.27 4.91 14.11
N ASN A 42 4.67 3.93 13.31
CA ASN A 42 6.01 3.40 13.23
C ASN A 42 6.91 4.59 12.88
N LYS A 43 7.55 5.13 13.91
CA LYS A 43 8.40 6.32 13.79
C LYS A 43 9.59 5.91 12.93
N ILE A 44 9.62 6.35 11.68
CA ILE A 44 10.71 6.05 10.76
C ILE A 44 12.02 6.59 11.34
N ASP A 45 13.09 5.81 11.25
CA ASP A 45 14.44 6.30 11.52
C ASP A 45 14.88 7.19 10.35
N CYS A 46 14.55 8.47 10.44
CA CYS A 46 14.98 9.48 9.47
C CYS A 46 16.50 9.50 9.27
N GLY A 47 17.29 9.20 10.32
CA GLY A 47 18.74 9.18 10.25
C GLY A 47 19.23 8.10 9.29
N ARG A 48 18.79 6.86 9.50
CA ARG A 48 19.12 5.72 8.62
C ARG A 48 18.54 5.92 7.22
N ALA A 49 17.29 6.34 7.11
CA ALA A 49 16.62 6.50 5.82
C ALA A 49 17.28 7.60 4.96
N CYS A 50 17.55 8.77 5.53
CA CYS A 50 18.26 9.84 4.83
C CYS A 50 19.72 9.49 4.55
N ALA A 51 20.37 8.67 5.38
CA ALA A 51 21.70 8.17 5.08
C ALA A 51 21.72 7.28 3.83
N ALA A 52 20.72 6.40 3.67
CA ALA A 52 20.57 5.58 2.47
C ALA A 52 20.28 6.44 1.23
N ARG A 53 19.29 7.35 1.33
CA ARG A 53 18.89 8.24 0.23
C ARG A 53 20.03 9.11 -0.30
N CYS A 54 20.85 9.63 0.60
CA CYS A 54 21.92 10.56 0.27
C CYS A 54 23.27 9.86 -0.01
N ARG A 55 23.33 8.53 -0.07
CA ARG A 55 24.59 7.77 -0.20
C ARG A 55 25.36 8.08 -1.48
N LEU A 56 24.67 8.36 -2.58
CA LEU A 56 25.27 8.68 -3.88
C LEU A 56 25.24 10.18 -4.22
N SER A 57 24.81 11.02 -3.28
CA SER A 57 24.81 12.47 -3.50
C SER A 57 26.24 13.00 -3.49
N SER A 58 26.59 13.87 -4.45
CA SER A 58 27.87 14.60 -4.46
C SER A 58 28.04 15.53 -3.25
N ARG A 59 26.92 15.90 -2.59
CA ARG A 59 26.87 16.77 -1.41
C ARG A 59 26.07 16.10 -0.28
N PRO A 60 26.57 15.02 0.33
CA PRO A 60 25.78 14.17 1.23
C PRO A 60 25.34 14.88 2.51
N ARG A 61 26.15 15.83 3.03
CA ARG A 61 25.78 16.65 4.21
C ARG A 61 24.57 17.55 3.93
N LEU A 62 24.56 18.19 2.76
CA LEU A 62 23.47 19.07 2.34
C LEU A 62 22.20 18.26 2.08
N CYS A 63 22.33 17.14 1.34
CA CYS A 63 21.22 16.22 1.08
C CYS A 63 20.60 15.71 2.38
N LYS A 64 21.40 15.22 3.35
CA LYS A 64 20.89 14.71 4.63
C LYS A 64 20.14 15.79 5.42
N ARG A 65 20.61 17.05 5.36
CA ARG A 65 19.92 18.18 6.02
C ARG A 65 18.55 18.43 5.41
N ALA A 66 18.45 18.47 4.09
CA ALA A 66 17.18 18.67 3.38
C ALA A 66 16.23 17.48 3.63
N CYS A 67 16.72 16.25 3.45
CA CYS A 67 15.96 15.03 3.71
C CYS A 67 15.46 14.97 5.15
N GLY A 68 16.29 15.30 6.14
CA GLY A 68 15.92 15.29 7.55
C GLY A 68 14.79 16.26 7.88
N THR A 69 14.79 17.46 7.29
CA THR A 69 13.70 18.43 7.46
C THR A 69 12.39 17.90 6.87
N CYS A 70 12.43 17.32 5.67
CA CYS A 70 11.25 16.72 5.05
C CYS A 70 10.74 15.52 5.87
N CYS A 71 11.64 14.65 6.33
CA CYS A 71 11.30 13.47 7.11
C CYS A 71 10.70 13.85 8.48
N ALA A 72 11.20 14.89 9.14
CA ALA A 72 10.63 15.36 10.41
C ALA A 72 9.19 15.88 10.27
N ARG A 73 8.81 16.36 9.07
CA ARG A 73 7.46 16.87 8.79
C ARG A 73 6.53 15.79 8.25
N CYS A 74 7.02 15.00 7.31
CA CYS A 74 6.21 14.07 6.52
C CYS A 74 6.33 12.62 7.01
N ASN A 75 7.25 12.34 7.95
CA ASN A 75 7.55 11.01 8.48
C ASN A 75 7.81 9.98 7.36
N CYS A 76 8.45 10.41 6.27
CA CYS A 76 8.67 9.64 5.05
C CYS A 76 9.98 10.06 4.36
N VAL A 77 10.66 9.10 3.71
CA VAL A 77 11.83 9.31 2.86
C VAL A 77 11.64 8.49 1.56
N PRO A 78 11.70 9.12 0.37
CA PRO A 78 11.52 8.40 -0.89
C PRO A 78 12.61 7.33 -1.11
N SER A 79 12.23 6.18 -1.67
CA SER A 79 13.19 5.14 -2.08
C SER A 79 14.09 5.63 -3.22
N GLY A 80 15.30 5.07 -3.37
CA GLY A 80 16.29 5.47 -4.39
C GLY A 80 17.36 6.44 -3.88
N THR A 81 18.11 7.08 -4.79
CA THR A 81 19.18 8.05 -4.46
C THR A 81 19.21 9.33 -5.30
N SER A 82 18.36 9.43 -6.33
CA SER A 82 18.21 10.62 -7.20
C SER A 82 16.74 11.07 -7.32
N GLY A 83 16.51 12.28 -7.83
CA GLY A 83 15.19 12.96 -7.82
C GLY A 83 15.10 14.02 -6.73
#